data_AF-A0A521G5T9-F1
#
_entry.id   AF-A0A521G5T9-F1
#
_cell.length_a   1.000
_cell.length_b   1.000
_cell.length_c   1.000
_cell.angle_alpha   90.00
_cell.angle_beta   90.00
_cell.angle_gamma   90.00
#
_symmetry.space_group_name_H-M   'P 1'
#
loop_
_entity.id
_entity.type
_entity.pdbx_description
1 polymer ?
#
loop_
_entity_poly.entity_id
_entity_poly.type
_entity_poly.pdbx_seq_one_letter_code
_entity_poly.pdbx_strand_id
1 'polypeptide(L)'
;MNIRTRLTLLFTVVVSLLLLLFCVSLYMVSAEFRQREYRERLRAEATTSVELLFGRETLSPELFKLLDRNHMTVLNDEEIIIYNYQNKIIYESGTDFLNVRKADLDRVRLTGEAFWREGDREII
;
A
#
# COMPACT_ATOMS: atom_id res chain seq x y z
N MET A 1 42.56 4.49 34.07
CA MET A 1 42.27 3.90 32.74
C MET A 1 43.49 4.12 31.85
N ASN A 2 44.04 3.07 31.22
CA ASN A 2 45.24 3.19 30.38
C ASN A 2 44.93 3.98 29.10
N ILE A 3 45.90 4.72 28.56
CA ILE A 3 45.76 5.53 27.32
C ILE A 3 45.26 4.66 26.16
N ARG A 4 45.69 3.40 26.11
CA ARG A 4 45.24 2.41 25.13
C ARG A 4 43.73 2.17 25.19
N THR A 5 43.16 2.03 26.39
CA THR A 5 41.72 1.80 26.59
C THR A 5 40.89 3.02 26.17
N ARG A 6 41.38 4.23 26.43
CA ARG A 6 40.71 5.48 26.02
C ARG A 6 40.66 5.62 24.49
N LEU A 7 41.75 5.28 23.81
CA LEU A 7 41.83 5.32 22.35
C LEU A 7 40.89 4.28 21.71
N THR A 8 40.87 3.05 22.23
CA THR A 8 39.96 2.00 21.75
C THR A 8 38.50 2.39 21.93
N LEU A 9 38.12 2.93 23.09
CA LEU A 9 36.75 3.40 23.34
C LEU A 9 36.33 4.51 22.38
N LEU A 10 37.21 5.49 22.13
CA LEU A 10 36.92 6.58 21.22
C LEU A 10 36.73 6.07 19.78
N PHE A 11 37.59 5.15 19.33
CA PHE A 11 37.44 4.50 18.04
C PHE A 11 36.10 3.73 17.94
N THR A 12 35.75 2.94 18.96
CA THR A 12 34.48 2.20 18.97
C THR A 12 33.28 3.14 18.92
N VAL A 13 33.27 4.23 19.69
CA VAL A 13 32.17 5.21 19.67
C VAL A 13 32.02 5.84 18.28
N VAL A 14 33.12 6.24 17.65
CA VAL A 14 33.09 6.83 16.30
C VAL A 14 32.54 5.82 15.28
N VAL A 15 33.02 4.57 15.31
CA VAL A 15 32.55 3.52 14.39
C VAL A 15 31.07 3.20 14.63
N SER A 16 30.64 3.07 15.88
CA SER A 16 29.23 2.84 16.21
C SER A 16 28.33 3.98 15.75
N LEU A 17 28.78 5.23 15.87
CA LEU A 17 28.01 6.40 15.44
C LEU A 17 27.90 6.44 13.91
N LEU A 18 28.98 6.15 13.19
CA LEU A 18 28.96 6.02 11.74
C LEU A 18 28.03 4.88 11.27
N LEU A 19 28.08 3.73 11.95
CA LEU A 19 27.19 2.60 11.65
C LEU A 19 25.73 2.97 11.89
N LEU A 20 25.43 3.64 13.01
CA LEU A 20 24.07 4.09 13.33
C LEU A 20 23.56 5.05 12.27
N LEU A 21 24.35 6.05 11.86
CA LEU A 21 23.99 6.97 10.78
C LEU A 21 23.69 6.23 9.47
N PHE A 22 24.51 5.23 9.14
CA PHE A 22 24.30 4.41 7.95
C PHE A 22 22.99 3.60 8.04
N CYS A 23 22.72 2.96 9.18
CA CYS A 23 21.47 2.23 9.41
C CYS A 23 20.24 3.15 9.30
N VAL A 24 20.30 4.36 9.87
CA VAL A 24 19.20 5.35 9.77
C VAL A 24 18.99 5.77 8.33
N SER A 25 20.07 6.06 7.59
CA SER A 25 19.97 6.41 6.16
C SER A 25 19.34 5.29 5.34
N LEU A 26 19.76 4.04 5.56
CA LEU A 26 19.18 2.88 4.87
C LEU A 26 17.70 2.70 5.23
N TYR A 27 17.34 2.89 6.50
CA TYR A 27 15.95 2.79 6.93
C TYR A 27 15.07 3.81 6.22
N MET A 28 15.51 5.08 6.12
CA MET A 28 14.76 6.13 5.43
C MET A 28 14.54 5.80 3.95
N VAL A 29 15.59 5.43 3.23
CA VAL A 29 15.51 5.05 1.81
C VAL A 29 14.60 3.84 1.63
N SER A 30 14.74 2.83 2.50
CA SER A 30 13.91 1.62 2.45
C SER A 30 12.45 1.93 2.76
N ALA A 31 12.16 2.84 3.70
CA ALA A 31 10.80 3.25 4.02
C ALA A 31 10.13 3.96 2.84
N GLU A 32 10.83 4.88 2.18
CA GLU A 32 10.31 5.54 0.98
C GLU A 32 10.07 4.55 -0.17
N PHE A 33 11.00 3.63 -0.38
CA PHE A 33 10.89 2.62 -1.44
C PHE A 33 9.67 1.72 -1.20
N ARG A 34 9.51 1.19 0.02
CA ARG A 34 8.34 0.37 0.39
C ARG A 34 7.02 1.10 0.17
N GLN A 35 6.94 2.39 0.52
CA GLN A 35 5.71 3.15 0.33
C GLN A 35 5.39 3.37 -1.16
N ARG A 36 6.40 3.64 -2.00
CA ARG A 36 6.19 3.77 -3.45
C ARG A 36 5.76 2.45 -4.06
N GLU A 37 6.46 1.37 -3.74
CA GLU A 37 6.16 0.03 -4.23
C GLU A 37 4.75 -0.42 -3.83
N TYR A 38 4.33 -0.16 -2.59
CA TYR A 38 2.98 -0.49 -2.12
C TYR A 38 1.90 0.26 -2.92
N ARG A 39 2.10 1.56 -3.19
CA ARG A 39 1.17 2.34 -4.03
C ARG A 39 1.08 1.85 -5.46
N GLU A 40 2.20 1.48 -6.07
CA GLU A 40 2.20 0.92 -7.43
C GLU A 40 1.48 -0.43 -7.48
N ARG A 41 1.64 -1.26 -6.45
CA ARG A 41 0.91 -2.52 -6.32
C ARG A 41 -0.60 -2.30 -6.17
N LEU A 42 -1.02 -1.40 -5.28
CA LEU A 42 -2.43 -1.02 -5.14
C LEU A 42 -3.03 -0.55 -6.48
N ARG A 43 -2.30 0.28 -7.22
CA ARG A 43 -2.73 0.74 -8.54
C ARG A 43 -2.88 -0.41 -9.53
N ALA A 44 -1.90 -1.29 -9.60
CA ALA A 44 -1.90 -2.44 -10.50
C ALA A 44 -3.11 -3.33 -10.21
N GLU A 45 -3.33 -3.68 -8.95
CA GLU A 45 -4.43 -4.55 -8.54
C GLU A 45 -5.80 -3.93 -8.84
N ALA A 46 -5.96 -2.61 -8.60
CA ALA A 46 -7.17 -1.89 -8.98
C ALA A 46 -7.44 -1.94 -10.48
N THR A 47 -6.42 -1.72 -11.31
CA THR A 47 -6.55 -1.78 -12.78
C THR A 47 -6.87 -3.18 -13.29
N THR A 48 -6.16 -4.20 -12.79
CA THR A 48 -6.38 -5.60 -13.16
C THR A 48 -7.77 -6.07 -12.72
N SER A 49 -8.23 -5.68 -11.54
CA SER A 49 -9.56 -6.03 -11.04
C SER A 49 -10.68 -5.44 -11.90
N VAL A 50 -10.53 -4.18 -12.32
CA VAL A 50 -11.48 -3.55 -13.26
C VAL A 50 -11.47 -4.26 -14.62
N GLU A 51 -10.28 -4.60 -15.15
CA GLU A 51 -10.17 -5.34 -16.41
C GLU A 51 -10.78 -6.74 -16.34
N LEU A 52 -10.64 -7.45 -15.22
CA LEU A 52 -11.22 -8.78 -15.03
C LEU A 52 -12.75 -8.74 -14.87
N LEU A 53 -13.29 -7.71 -14.21
CA LEU A 53 -14.72 -7.57 -13.97
C LEU A 53 -15.49 -7.00 -15.17
N PHE A 54 -14.89 -6.09 -15.95
CA PHE A 54 -15.55 -5.37 -17.04
C PHE A 54 -14.92 -5.62 -18.43
N GLY A 55 -13.91 -6.48 -18.53
CA GLY A 55 -13.24 -6.83 -19.78
C GLY A 55 -14.07 -7.69 -20.73
N ARG A 56 -13.47 -8.02 -21.87
CA ARG A 56 -14.14 -8.75 -22.98
C ARG A 56 -14.52 -10.20 -22.62
N GLU A 57 -13.82 -10.82 -21.68
CA GLU A 57 -14.15 -12.12 -21.10
C GLU A 57 -14.69 -11.89 -19.69
N THR A 58 -15.97 -11.51 -19.60
CA THR A 58 -16.61 -11.21 -18.31
C THR A 58 -16.62 -12.46 -17.43
N LEU A 59 -15.74 -12.49 -16.43
CA LEU A 59 -15.85 -13.43 -15.32
C LEU A 59 -17.09 -13.04 -14.52
N SER A 60 -17.93 -14.01 -14.14
CA SER A 60 -19.05 -13.70 -13.25
C SER A 60 -18.51 -13.16 -11.92
N PRO A 61 -19.18 -12.20 -11.26
CA PRO A 61 -18.74 -11.66 -9.96
C PRO A 61 -18.50 -12.75 -8.91
N GLU A 62 -19.22 -13.87 -9.01
CA GLU A 62 -19.09 -15.06 -8.17
C GLU A 62 -17.77 -15.80 -8.41
N LEU A 63 -17.34 -15.94 -9.67
CA LEU A 63 -16.05 -16.54 -10.02
C LEU A 63 -14.89 -15.63 -9.64
N PHE A 64 -15.02 -14.32 -9.81
CA PHE A 64 -14.00 -13.36 -9.36
C PHE A 64 -13.83 -13.41 -7.84
N LYS A 65 -14.93 -13.48 -7.08
CA LYS A 65 -14.88 -13.66 -5.61
C LYS A 65 -14.25 -15.00 -5.18
N LEU A 66 -14.42 -16.06 -5.98
CA LEU A 66 -13.77 -17.35 -5.74
C LEU A 66 -12.27 -17.33 -6.08
N LEU A 67 -11.87 -16.56 -7.10
CA LEU A 67 -10.47 -16.32 -7.44
C LEU A 67 -9.79 -15.53 -6.32
N ASP A 68 -10.39 -14.42 -5.91
CA ASP A 68 -9.90 -13.52 -4.88
C ASP A 68 -9.70 -14.23 -3.53
N ARG A 69 -10.66 -15.08 -3.12
CA ARG A 69 -10.54 -15.89 -1.89
C ARG A 69 -9.45 -16.95 -1.92
N ASN A 70 -9.09 -17.47 -3.09
CA ASN A 70 -8.09 -18.54 -3.23
C ASN A 70 -6.72 -18.02 -3.67
N HIS A 71 -6.65 -16.78 -4.14
CA HIS A 71 -5.40 -16.11 -4.43
C HIS A 71 -4.78 -15.63 -3.12
N MET A 72 -3.50 -15.96 -2.94
CA MET A 72 -2.65 -15.21 -2.02
C MET A 72 -2.50 -13.82 -2.65
N THR A 73 -3.42 -12.92 -2.34
CA THR A 73 -3.34 -11.53 -2.79
C THR A 73 -1.94 -10.99 -2.44
N VAL A 74 -1.35 -10.22 -3.34
CA VAL A 74 -0.01 -9.64 -3.13
C VAL A 74 -0.04 -8.65 -1.95
N LEU A 75 -1.24 -8.17 -1.62
CA LEU A 75 -1.57 -7.25 -0.54
C LEU A 75 -2.35 -8.00 0.54
N ASN A 76 -1.87 -7.92 1.79
CA ASN A 76 -2.58 -8.49 2.92
C ASN A 76 -3.83 -7.65 3.24
N ASP A 77 -4.96 -8.31 3.51
CA ASP A 77 -6.25 -7.67 3.82
C ASP A 77 -6.71 -6.66 2.76
N GLU A 78 -6.51 -7.00 1.49
CA GLU A 78 -6.95 -6.17 0.37
C GLU A 78 -8.49 -6.12 0.26
N GLU A 79 -9.00 -4.94 -0.09
CA GLU A 79 -10.42 -4.72 -0.31
C GLU A 79 -10.66 -3.82 -1.51
N ILE A 80 -11.45 -4.33 -2.46
CA ILE A 80 -11.80 -3.65 -3.70
C ILE A 80 -13.27 -3.31 -3.65
N ILE A 81 -13.57 -2.01 -3.73
CA ILE A 81 -14.94 -1.48 -3.77
C ILE A 81 -15.11 -0.69 -5.06
N ILE A 82 -16.09 -1.08 -5.88
CA ILE A 82 -16.37 -0.41 -7.15
C ILE A 82 -17.68 0.34 -7.04
N TYR A 83 -17.64 1.63 -7.36
CA TYR A 83 -18.81 2.50 -7.38
C TYR A 83 -19.24 2.81 -8.81
N ASN A 84 -20.55 2.89 -9.03
CA ASN A 84 -21.08 3.46 -10.26
C ASN A 84 -21.08 5.01 -10.22
N TYR A 85 -21.47 5.63 -11.33
CA TYR A 85 -21.56 7.09 -11.46
C TYR A 85 -22.54 7.76 -10.48
N GLN A 86 -23.47 6.99 -9.89
CA GLN A 86 -24.43 7.47 -8.88
C GLN A 86 -23.93 7.28 -7.44
N ASN A 87 -22.66 6.94 -7.23
CA ASN A 87 -22.08 6.60 -5.92
C ASN A 87 -22.71 5.37 -5.26
N LYS A 88 -23.25 4.42 -6.04
CA LYS A 88 -23.73 3.13 -5.52
C LYS A 88 -22.66 2.06 -5.73
N ILE A 89 -22.44 1.24 -4.71
CA ILE A 89 -21.54 0.10 -4.77
C ILE A 89 -22.14 -0.93 -5.75
N ILE A 90 -21.33 -1.36 -6.72
CA ILE A 90 -21.66 -2.40 -7.69
C ILE A 90 -20.85 -3.68 -7.48
N TYR A 91 -19.72 -3.58 -6.77
CA TYR A 91 -18.88 -4.71 -6.39
C TYR A 91 -18.12 -4.39 -5.11
N GLU A 92 -17.96 -5.40 -4.25
CA GLU A 92 -17.20 -5.35 -2.99
C GLU A 92 -16.60 -6.75 -2.77
N SER A 93 -15.27 -6.83 -2.66
CA SER A 93 -14.57 -8.11 -2.46
C SER A 93 -14.61 -8.58 -1.00
N GLY A 94 -14.39 -7.64 -0.07
CA GLY A 94 -14.26 -7.89 1.36
C GLY A 94 -15.57 -7.83 2.14
N THR A 95 -15.42 -7.66 3.46
CA THR A 95 -16.52 -7.53 4.43
C THR A 95 -16.34 -6.33 5.36
N ASP A 96 -15.29 -5.53 5.15
CA ASP A 96 -14.92 -4.46 6.06
C ASP A 96 -15.32 -3.13 5.44
N PHE A 97 -16.22 -2.43 6.10
CA PHE A 97 -16.88 -1.29 5.49
C PHE A 97 -15.95 -0.08 5.46
N LEU A 98 -15.31 0.18 4.32
CA LEU A 98 -14.57 1.41 4.09
C LEU A 98 -15.55 2.59 3.94
N ASN A 99 -15.41 3.62 4.76
CA ASN A 99 -16.29 4.79 4.72
C ASN A 99 -15.85 5.81 3.66
N VAL A 100 -15.99 5.47 2.37
CA VAL A 100 -15.68 6.39 1.27
C VAL A 100 -16.73 7.51 1.21
N ARG A 101 -16.30 8.76 1.46
CA ARG A 101 -17.22 9.91 1.40
C ARG A 101 -17.41 10.34 -0.05
N LYS A 102 -18.55 10.96 -0.35
CA LYS A 102 -18.82 11.51 -1.69
C LYS A 102 -17.74 12.48 -2.16
N ALA A 103 -17.19 13.29 -1.24
CA ALA A 103 -16.10 14.22 -1.55
C ALA A 103 -14.82 13.51 -2.05
N ASP A 104 -14.54 12.32 -1.54
CA ASP A 104 -13.38 11.53 -1.98
C ASP A 104 -13.62 10.96 -3.38
N LEU A 105 -14.83 10.46 -3.67
CA LEU A 105 -15.23 10.03 -5.03
C LEU A 105 -15.21 11.18 -6.04
N ASP A 106 -15.67 12.36 -5.64
CA ASP A 106 -15.67 13.54 -6.51
C ASP A 106 -14.24 14.02 -6.78
N ARG A 107 -13.34 13.92 -5.78
CA ARG A 107 -11.91 14.17 -5.97
C ARG A 107 -11.32 13.22 -7.00
N VAL A 108 -11.54 11.90 -6.87
CA VAL A 108 -11.04 10.89 -7.82
C VAL A 108 -11.56 11.17 -9.23
N ARG A 109 -12.82 11.57 -9.40
CA ARG A 109 -13.39 11.93 -10.72
C ARG A 109 -12.73 13.15 -11.36
N LEU A 110 -12.26 14.10 -10.56
CA LEU A 110 -11.59 15.30 -11.05
C LEU A 110 -10.11 15.06 -11.34
N THR A 111 -9.43 14.26 -10.51
CA THR A 111 -7.98 14.05 -10.60
C THR A 111 -7.59 12.78 -11.36
N GLY A 112 -8.53 11.87 -11.60
CA GLY A 112 -8.32 10.55 -12.19
C GLY A 112 -7.90 9.48 -11.17
N GLU A 113 -7.07 9.86 -10.19
CA GLU A 113 -6.63 9.02 -9.08
C GLU A 113 -6.53 9.86 -7.80
N ALA A 114 -6.76 9.26 -6.63
CA ALA A 114 -6.48 9.94 -5.37
C ALA A 114 -5.95 8.95 -4.34
N PHE A 115 -4.79 9.25 -3.78
CA PHE A 115 -4.24 8.46 -2.68
C PHE A 115 -4.52 9.12 -1.33
N TRP A 116 -4.98 8.35 -0.36
CA TRP A 116 -5.10 8.77 1.04
C TRP A 116 -4.93 7.60 2.00
N ARG A 117 -4.78 7.91 3.29
CA ARG A 117 -4.69 6.92 4.36
C ARG A 117 -5.82 7.14 5.35
N GLU A 118 -6.49 6.07 5.74
CA GLU A 118 -7.55 6.06 6.75
C GLU A 118 -7.24 4.98 7.77
N GLY A 119 -6.84 5.38 8.99
CA GLY A 119 -6.32 4.45 9.99
C GLY A 119 -5.06 3.72 9.48
N ASP A 120 -5.09 2.40 9.51
CA ASP A 120 -4.03 1.52 9.03
C ASP A 120 -4.17 1.14 7.54
N ARG A 121 -5.19 1.68 6.86
CA ARG A 121 -5.47 1.39 5.45
C ARG A 121 -4.96 2.49 4.54
N GLU A 122 -4.29 2.11 3.46
CA GLU A 122 -3.96 3.02 2.36
C GLU A 122 -4.90 2.76 1.18
N ILE A 123 -5.42 3.83 0.60
CA ILE A 123 -6.51 3.79 -0.38
C ILE A 123 -6.08 4.57 -1.62
N ILE A 124 -6.37 4.03 -2.81
CA ILE A 124 -6.05 4.61 -4.12
C ILE A 124 -7.27 4.71 -5.03
#